data_AF-A0A2V9KGS3-F1
#
_entry.id   AF-A0A2V9KGS3-F1
#
_cell.length_a   1.000
_cell.length_b   1.000
_cell.length_c   1.000
_cell.angle_alpha   90.00
_cell.angle_beta   90.00
_cell.angle_gamma   90.00
#
_symmetry.space_group_name_H-M   'P 1'
#
loop_
_entity.id
_entity.type
_entity.pdbx_description
1 polymer ?
#
loop_
_entity_poly.entity_id
_entity_poly.type
_entity_poly.pdbx_seq_one_letter_code
_entity_poly.pdbx_strand_id
1 'polypeptide(L)'
;DSSYDGFDINKVYVPFSVMLEDFPNKPPSLPDSLDHLLVTPLSVADHEACKWQVRAALARIHGFDPQDKDATPIWDTVEEAQSFRTMTDGMKVFLGAVGLVTLFLGGIGVMNVMLVAVRERTKEIGVRKAVGATARSILGQFFVETMIIVFLSGGLGMGLAYGICALVNLIPMPPFFAGLLATWQSIAVLSALYPARRAATVDPIEALRYEPGG
;
A
#
# COMPACT_ATOMS: atom_id res chain seq x y z
N ASP A 1 19.52 3.39 -6.06
CA ASP A 1 19.91 1.99 -6.24
C ASP A 1 19.34 1.45 -7.53
N SER A 2 20.16 1.43 -8.58
CA SER A 2 19.79 0.80 -9.83
C SER A 2 19.96 -0.71 -9.67
N SER A 3 18.84 -1.46 -9.76
CA SER A 3 18.77 -2.91 -9.57
C SER A 3 19.50 -3.74 -10.65
N TYR A 4 20.21 -3.08 -11.57
CA TYR A 4 20.74 -3.70 -12.78
C TYR A 4 22.04 -4.47 -12.57
N ASP A 5 22.78 -4.25 -11.47
CA ASP A 5 24.13 -4.85 -11.34
C ASP A 5 24.63 -5.04 -9.88
N GLY A 6 23.71 -5.37 -8.96
CA GLY A 6 24.03 -5.49 -7.54
C GLY A 6 24.25 -4.16 -6.83
N PHE A 7 24.62 -4.21 -5.55
CA PHE A 7 24.78 -3.03 -4.71
C PHE A 7 25.87 -2.08 -5.25
N ASP A 8 25.56 -0.78 -5.28
CA ASP A 8 26.48 0.27 -5.76
C ASP A 8 27.79 0.39 -4.94
N ILE A 9 27.89 -0.28 -3.78
CA ILE A 9 29.08 -0.29 -2.89
C ILE A 9 30.32 -0.97 -3.51
N ASN A 10 30.16 -1.77 -4.56
CA ASN A 10 31.28 -2.39 -5.29
C ASN A 10 31.40 -1.88 -6.74
N LYS A 11 30.88 -0.68 -7.04
CA LYS A 11 30.97 -0.09 -8.39
C LYS A 11 32.02 1.01 -8.42
N VAL A 12 32.88 0.97 -9.43
CA VAL A 12 33.87 2.01 -9.71
C VAL A 12 33.41 2.75 -10.96
N TYR A 13 33.31 4.08 -10.87
CA TYR A 13 32.98 4.92 -12.00
C TYR A 13 34.27 5.45 -12.61
N VAL A 14 34.49 5.12 -13.89
CA VAL A 14 35.64 5.58 -14.66
C VAL A 14 35.11 6.39 -15.84
N PRO A 15 35.72 7.55 -16.19
CA PRO A 15 35.34 8.27 -17.40
C PRO A 15 35.44 7.37 -18.63
N PHE A 16 34.43 7.42 -19.49
CA PHE A 16 34.35 6.55 -20.67
C PHE A 16 35.58 6.63 -21.58
N SER A 17 36.17 7.82 -21.74
CA SER A 17 37.39 8.02 -22.52
C SER A 17 38.59 7.23 -21.99
N VAL A 18 38.74 7.17 -20.66
CA VAL A 18 39.83 6.41 -20.00
C VAL A 18 39.59 4.91 -20.13
N MET A 19 38.33 4.47 -20.06
CA MET A 19 37.99 3.06 -20.21
C MET A 19 38.31 2.53 -21.62
N LEU A 20 38.06 3.30 -22.68
CA LEU A 20 38.40 2.90 -24.05
C LEU A 20 39.92 2.85 -24.29
N GLU A 21 40.69 3.77 -23.69
CA GLU A 21 42.14 3.84 -23.86
C GLU A 21 42.86 2.70 -23.14
N ASP A 22 42.53 2.48 -21.87
CA ASP A 22 43.23 1.49 -21.02
C ASP A 22 42.65 0.07 -21.13
N PHE A 23 41.38 -0.06 -21.53
CA PHE A 23 40.65 -1.34 -21.59
C PHE A 23 39.86 -1.49 -22.90
N PRO A 24 40.54 -1.71 -24.03
CA PRO A 24 39.88 -1.85 -25.33
C PRO A 24 38.94 -3.06 -25.38
N ASN A 25 37.86 -2.93 -26.15
CA ASN A 25 36.85 -3.96 -26.34
C ASN A 25 37.47 -5.27 -26.86
N LYS A 26 37.11 -6.40 -26.25
CA LYS A 26 37.57 -7.73 -26.67
C LYS A 26 36.76 -8.20 -27.88
N PRO A 27 37.38 -8.89 -28.86
CA PRO A 27 36.65 -9.51 -29.97
C PRO A 27 35.55 -10.46 -29.43
N PRO A 28 34.33 -10.48 -29.98
CA PRO A 28 33.96 -9.99 -31.32
C PRO A 28 33.45 -8.53 -31.38
N SER A 29 33.51 -7.78 -30.28
CA SER A 29 33.01 -6.40 -30.23
C SER A 29 33.86 -5.44 -31.08
N LEU A 30 33.21 -4.44 -31.68
CA LEU A 30 33.88 -3.40 -32.46
C LEU A 30 34.69 -2.47 -31.52
N PRO A 31 35.81 -1.88 -31.97
CA PRO A 31 36.65 -1.01 -31.15
C PRO A 31 35.90 0.17 -30.50
N ASP A 32 34.85 0.68 -31.17
CA ASP A 32 34.05 1.84 -30.72
C ASP A 32 32.60 1.46 -30.34
N SER A 33 32.33 0.20 -29.97
CA SER A 33 30.97 -0.19 -29.54
C SER A 33 30.68 0.24 -28.10
N LEU A 34 29.45 0.73 -27.88
CA LEU A 34 28.88 1.03 -26.57
C LEU A 34 27.96 -0.12 -26.14
N ASP A 35 28.06 -0.54 -24.87
CA ASP A 35 27.15 -1.55 -24.31
C ASP A 35 25.75 -0.95 -24.06
N HIS A 36 25.71 0.20 -23.40
CA HIS A 36 24.46 0.88 -23.03
C HIS A 36 24.56 2.39 -23.19
N LEU A 37 23.50 2.99 -23.74
CA LEU A 37 23.31 4.43 -23.80
C LEU A 37 22.18 4.83 -22.86
N LEU A 38 22.51 5.55 -21.80
CA LEU A 38 21.51 6.11 -20.89
C LEU A 38 21.01 7.43 -21.44
N VAL A 39 19.70 7.52 -21.69
CA VAL A 39 19.04 8.74 -22.14
C VAL A 39 17.99 9.13 -21.12
N THR A 40 18.01 10.38 -20.68
CA THR A 40 16.99 10.92 -19.77
C THR A 40 16.06 11.84 -20.55
N PRO A 41 14.74 11.58 -20.56
CA PRO A 41 13.79 12.48 -21.20
C PRO A 41 13.69 13.79 -20.42
N LEU A 42 13.36 14.88 -21.11
CA LEU A 42 13.19 16.20 -20.49
C LEU A 42 12.04 16.22 -19.46
N SER A 43 11.03 15.39 -19.70
CA SER A 43 9.87 15.19 -18.84
C SER A 43 9.48 13.71 -18.85
N VAL A 44 8.98 13.22 -17.71
CA VAL A 44 8.47 11.85 -17.57
C VAL A 44 7.28 11.60 -18.50
N ALA A 45 6.48 12.62 -18.82
CA ALA A 45 5.32 12.49 -19.71
C ALA A 45 5.72 12.25 -21.18
N ASP A 46 6.90 12.74 -21.57
CA ASP A 46 7.37 12.70 -22.96
C ASP A 46 8.28 11.49 -23.24
N HIS A 47 8.27 10.49 -22.35
CA HIS A 47 9.15 9.32 -22.46
C HIS A 47 8.95 8.56 -23.78
N GLU A 48 7.70 8.35 -24.21
CA GLU A 48 7.39 7.72 -25.52
C GLU A 48 7.92 8.53 -26.70
N ALA A 49 7.72 9.85 -26.68
CA ALA A 49 8.21 10.73 -27.73
C ALA A 49 9.75 10.73 -27.78
N CYS A 50 10.40 10.71 -26.61
CA CYS A 50 11.85 10.59 -26.48
C CYS A 50 12.35 9.27 -27.06
N LYS A 51 11.73 8.12 -26.72
CA LYS A 51 12.09 6.81 -27.30
C LYS A 51 12.05 6.85 -28.82
N TRP A 52 10.98 7.41 -29.38
CA TRP A 52 10.83 7.54 -30.82
C TRP A 52 11.91 8.42 -31.45
N GLN A 53 12.18 9.60 -30.86
CA GLN A 53 13.19 10.52 -31.37
C GLN A 53 14.60 9.92 -31.34
N VAL A 54 14.95 9.23 -30.25
CA VAL A 54 16.23 8.53 -30.10
C VAL A 54 16.36 7.43 -31.17
N ARG A 55 15.34 6.59 -31.33
CA ARG A 55 15.33 5.54 -32.35
C ARG A 55 15.45 6.11 -33.77
N ALA A 56 14.70 7.17 -34.08
CA ALA A 56 14.75 7.84 -35.38
C ALA A 56 16.09 8.55 -35.67
N ALA A 57 16.81 8.99 -34.64
CA ALA A 57 18.15 9.53 -34.78
C ALA A 57 19.16 8.41 -35.04
N LEU A 58 19.12 7.33 -34.26
CA LEU A 58 19.99 6.16 -34.44
C LEU A 58 19.77 5.47 -35.79
N ALA A 59 18.51 5.35 -36.22
CA ALA A 59 18.13 4.80 -37.52
C ALA A 59 18.78 5.55 -38.68
N ARG A 60 18.84 6.88 -38.60
CA ARG A 60 19.51 7.72 -39.60
C ARG A 60 21.03 7.55 -39.61
N ILE A 61 21.64 7.28 -38.46
CA ILE A 61 23.10 7.12 -38.33
C ILE A 61 23.53 5.71 -38.78
N HIS A 62 22.80 4.68 -38.38
CA HIS A 62 23.19 3.27 -38.55
C HIS A 62 22.46 2.56 -39.70
N GLY A 63 21.51 3.22 -40.36
CA GLY A 63 20.86 2.70 -41.58
C GLY A 63 19.90 1.53 -41.32
N PHE A 64 19.09 1.60 -40.26
CA PHE A 64 18.01 0.65 -40.00
C PHE A 64 16.63 1.34 -40.05
N ASP A 65 15.55 0.57 -40.11
CA ASP A 65 14.19 1.11 -40.12
C ASP A 65 13.83 1.68 -38.73
N PRO A 66 13.44 2.96 -38.59
CA PRO A 66 13.00 3.53 -37.32
C PRO A 66 11.83 2.78 -36.64
N GLN A 67 11.05 2.00 -37.39
CA GLN A 67 9.96 1.19 -36.84
C GLN A 67 10.42 -0.18 -36.32
N ASP A 68 11.62 -0.61 -36.68
CA ASP A 68 12.22 -1.85 -36.18
C ASP A 68 12.61 -1.68 -34.71
N LYS A 69 11.81 -2.30 -33.83
CA LYS A 69 12.02 -2.26 -32.38
C LYS A 69 13.11 -3.23 -31.93
N ASP A 70 13.42 -4.26 -32.72
CA ASP A 70 14.42 -5.27 -32.39
C ASP A 70 15.83 -4.78 -32.71
N ALA A 71 15.97 -3.87 -33.69
CA ALA A 71 17.23 -3.21 -34.00
C ALA A 71 17.77 -2.35 -32.83
N THR A 72 16.87 -1.78 -32.01
CA THR A 72 17.23 -0.95 -30.85
C THR A 72 16.28 -1.24 -29.68
N PRO A 73 16.57 -2.28 -28.87
CA PRO A 73 15.81 -2.55 -27.66
C PRO A 73 16.04 -1.41 -26.67
N ILE A 74 15.02 -0.60 -26.44
CA ILE A 74 15.06 0.51 -25.47
C ILE A 74 14.32 0.04 -24.23
N TRP A 75 15.02 0.01 -23.10
CA TRP A 75 14.39 -0.21 -21.80
C TRP A 75 13.86 1.10 -21.24
N ASP A 76 12.55 1.10 -20.96
CA ASP A 76 11.84 2.27 -20.47
C ASP A 76 11.50 2.11 -18.98
N THR A 77 12.31 2.75 -18.15
CA THR A 77 12.10 2.75 -16.70
C THR A 77 10.82 3.48 -16.29
N VAL A 78 10.29 4.40 -17.12
CA VAL A 78 9.05 5.12 -16.85
C VAL A 78 7.85 4.20 -17.06
N GLU A 79 7.84 3.45 -18.16
CA GLU A 79 6.79 2.47 -18.48
C GLU A 79 6.74 1.33 -17.44
N GLU A 80 7.92 0.82 -17.05
CA GLU A 80 8.04 -0.18 -15.99
C GLU A 80 7.53 0.35 -14.64
N ALA A 81 7.90 1.58 -14.28
CA ALA A 81 7.43 2.22 -13.06
C ALA A 81 5.92 2.47 -13.07
N GLN A 82 5.33 2.83 -14.22
CA GLN A 82 3.87 2.98 -14.35
C GLN A 82 3.16 1.63 -14.16
N SER A 83 3.64 0.58 -14.82
CA SER A 83 3.08 -0.78 -14.68
C SER A 83 3.12 -1.27 -13.23
N PHE A 84 4.23 -1.05 -12.54
CA PHE A 84 4.37 -1.39 -11.12
C PHE A 84 3.41 -0.60 -10.22
N ARG A 85 3.19 0.69 -10.50
CA ARG A 85 2.20 1.52 -9.77
C ARG A 85 0.79 0.98 -9.95
N THR A 86 0.39 0.65 -11.17
CA THR A 86 -0.94 0.09 -11.46
C THR A 86 -1.16 -1.24 -10.73
N MET A 87 -0.18 -2.14 -10.73
CA MET A 87 -0.24 -3.40 -9.97
C MET A 87 -0.39 -3.13 -8.47
N THR A 88 0.43 -2.24 -7.93
CA THR A 88 0.42 -1.88 -6.51
C THR A 88 -0.93 -1.26 -6.10
N ASP A 89 -1.50 -0.39 -6.92
CA ASP A 89 -2.79 0.24 -6.65
C ASP A 89 -3.94 -0.79 -6.72
N GLY A 90 -3.88 -1.74 -7.67
CA GLY A 90 -4.80 -2.87 -7.71
C GLY A 90 -4.76 -3.71 -6.42
N MET A 91 -3.55 -4.01 -5.92
CA MET A 91 -3.36 -4.72 -4.65
C MET A 91 -3.92 -3.93 -3.46
N LYS A 92 -3.71 -2.62 -3.39
CA LYS A 92 -4.25 -1.77 -2.31
C LYS A 92 -5.78 -1.83 -2.28
N VAL A 93 -6.43 -1.71 -3.44
CA VAL A 93 -7.89 -1.79 -3.55
C VAL A 93 -8.40 -3.16 -3.11
N PHE A 94 -7.75 -4.23 -3.58
CA PHE A 94 -8.09 -5.59 -3.19
C PHE A 94 -7.96 -5.82 -1.67
N LEU A 95 -6.83 -5.46 -1.07
CA LEU A 95 -6.62 -5.57 0.38
C LEU A 95 -7.61 -4.70 1.17
N GLY A 96 -7.94 -3.50 0.67
CA GLY A 96 -8.96 -2.64 1.27
C GLY A 96 -10.35 -3.29 1.27
N ALA A 97 -10.74 -3.92 0.16
CA ALA A 97 -11.99 -4.65 0.06
C ALA A 97 -12.04 -5.86 1.00
N VAL A 98 -10.96 -6.66 1.06
CA VAL A 98 -10.84 -7.77 2.00
C VAL A 98 -10.92 -7.28 3.44
N GLY A 99 -10.20 -6.21 3.79
CA GLY A 99 -10.24 -5.61 5.12
C GLY A 99 -11.65 -5.15 5.52
N LEU A 100 -12.41 -4.58 4.58
CA LEU A 100 -13.80 -4.19 4.81
C LEU A 100 -14.67 -5.42 5.08
N VAL A 101 -14.57 -6.48 4.28
CA VAL A 101 -15.29 -7.75 4.51
C VAL A 101 -14.93 -8.35 5.86
N THR A 102 -13.65 -8.36 6.24
CA THR A 102 -13.19 -8.85 7.55
C THR A 102 -13.76 -8.02 8.70
N LEU A 103 -13.84 -6.69 8.55
CA LEU A 103 -14.46 -5.82 9.54
C LEU A 103 -15.95 -6.12 9.71
N PHE A 104 -16.67 -6.34 8.61
CA PHE A 104 -18.08 -6.75 8.64
C PHE A 104 -18.26 -8.09 9.36
N LEU A 105 -17.42 -9.08 9.05
CA LEU A 105 -17.44 -10.39 9.70
C LEU A 105 -17.15 -10.27 11.22
N GLY A 106 -16.20 -9.41 11.59
CA GLY A 106 -15.91 -9.09 12.98
C GLY A 106 -17.11 -8.44 13.70
N GLY A 107 -17.79 -7.50 13.04
CA GLY A 107 -19.00 -6.87 13.55
C GLY A 107 -20.14 -7.86 13.81
N ILE A 108 -20.34 -8.82 12.90
CA ILE A 108 -21.31 -9.92 13.08
C ILE A 108 -20.94 -10.77 14.29
N GLY A 109 -19.65 -11.05 14.48
CA GLY A 109 -19.15 -11.79 15.65
C GLY A 109 -19.46 -11.06 16.96
N VAL A 110 -19.17 -9.76 17.04
CA VAL A 110 -19.48 -8.93 18.21
C VAL A 110 -20.98 -8.89 18.49
N MET A 111 -21.81 -8.74 17.45
CA MET A 111 -23.27 -8.78 17.58
C MET A 111 -23.74 -10.11 18.18
N ASN A 112 -23.16 -11.24 17.76
CA ASN A 112 -23.55 -12.55 18.26
C ASN A 112 -23.20 -12.74 19.74
N VAL A 113 -21.98 -12.35 20.14
CA VAL A 113 -21.57 -12.37 21.55
C VAL A 113 -22.49 -11.48 22.39
N MET A 114 -22.85 -10.30 21.87
CA MET A 114 -23.76 -9.38 22.55
C MET A 114 -25.17 -9.97 22.72
N LEU A 115 -25.70 -10.65 21.70
CA LEU A 115 -26.99 -11.32 21.80
C LEU A 115 -27.02 -12.41 22.88
N VAL A 116 -25.94 -13.19 23.00
CA VAL A 116 -25.80 -14.20 24.06
C VAL A 116 -25.71 -13.54 25.43
N ALA A 117 -24.89 -12.49 25.58
CA ALA A 117 -24.73 -11.77 26.85
C ALA A 117 -26.04 -11.11 27.33
N VAL A 118 -26.82 -10.53 26.41
CA VAL A 118 -28.13 -9.96 26.75
C VAL A 118 -29.12 -11.06 27.16
N ARG A 119 -29.10 -12.22 26.49
CA ARG A 119 -29.95 -13.37 26.87
C ARG A 119 -29.65 -13.87 28.27
N GLU A 120 -28.38 -13.99 28.64
CA GLU A 120 -27.95 -14.41 29.99
C GLU A 120 -28.38 -13.41 31.07
N ARG A 121 -28.30 -12.10 30.78
CA ARG A 121 -28.67 -11.03 31.71
C ARG A 121 -30.16 -10.60 31.63
N THR A 122 -31.01 -11.33 30.91
CA THR A 122 -32.44 -10.99 30.72
C THR A 122 -33.21 -10.83 32.04
N LYS A 123 -32.97 -11.71 33.03
CA LYS A 123 -33.62 -11.64 34.34
C LYS A 123 -33.25 -10.36 35.09
N GLU A 124 -31.97 -9.96 35.07
CA GLU A 124 -31.51 -8.73 35.72
C GLU A 124 -32.07 -7.47 35.04
N ILE A 125 -32.13 -7.48 33.69
CA ILE A 125 -32.74 -6.40 32.90
C ILE A 125 -34.22 -6.26 33.26
N GLY A 126 -34.95 -7.37 33.40
CA GLY A 126 -36.35 -7.40 33.80
C GLY A 126 -36.59 -6.78 35.18
N VAL A 127 -35.77 -7.15 36.16
CA VAL A 127 -35.84 -6.57 37.52
C VAL A 127 -35.53 -5.07 37.50
N ARG A 128 -34.51 -4.62 36.77
CA ARG A 128 -34.18 -3.19 36.67
C ARG A 128 -35.30 -2.37 36.02
N LYS A 129 -35.93 -2.89 34.95
CA LYS A 129 -37.10 -2.23 34.35
C LYS A 129 -38.29 -2.16 35.33
N ALA A 130 -38.52 -3.21 36.11
CA ALA A 130 -39.61 -3.24 37.10
C ALA A 130 -39.43 -2.20 38.22
N VAL A 131 -38.18 -1.84 38.54
CA VAL A 131 -37.83 -0.78 39.52
C VAL A 131 -37.80 0.62 38.87
N GLY A 132 -38.16 0.73 37.58
CA GLY A 132 -38.31 2.02 36.87
C GLY A 132 -37.12 2.44 36.01
N ALA A 133 -36.14 1.57 35.76
CA ALA A 133 -35.05 1.89 34.84
C ALA A 133 -35.57 2.06 33.41
N THR A 134 -35.24 3.18 32.77
CA THR A 134 -35.66 3.47 31.39
C THR A 134 -34.92 2.56 30.40
N ALA A 135 -35.60 2.13 29.33
CA ALA A 135 -34.99 1.30 28.28
C ALA A 135 -33.73 1.94 27.67
N ARG A 136 -33.72 3.28 27.59
CA ARG A 136 -32.60 4.09 27.09
C ARG A 136 -31.36 4.00 27.99
N SER A 137 -31.54 3.94 29.32
CA SER A 137 -30.43 3.73 30.26
C SER A 137 -29.77 2.37 30.08
N ILE A 138 -30.58 1.33 29.86
CA ILE A 138 -30.09 -0.03 29.67
C ILE A 138 -29.37 -0.16 28.32
N LEU A 139 -29.96 0.40 27.25
CA LEU A 139 -29.34 0.44 25.93
C LEU A 139 -28.01 1.20 25.95
N GLY A 140 -27.94 2.34 26.65
CA GLY A 140 -26.72 3.12 26.81
C GLY A 140 -25.61 2.35 27.53
N GLN A 141 -25.93 1.62 28.59
CA GLN A 141 -24.95 0.78 29.29
C GLN A 141 -24.35 -0.29 28.36
N PHE A 142 -25.21 -1.00 27.64
CA PHE A 142 -24.79 -2.05 26.70
C PHE A 142 -23.97 -1.50 25.53
N PHE A 143 -24.36 -0.34 25.00
CA PHE A 143 -23.61 0.35 23.96
C PHE A 143 -22.19 0.72 24.41
N VAL A 144 -22.06 1.29 25.62
CA VAL A 144 -20.75 1.64 26.20
C VAL A 144 -19.91 0.38 26.46
N GLU A 145 -20.49 -0.69 26.98
CA GLU A 145 -19.81 -1.99 27.19
C GLU A 145 -19.25 -2.53 25.87
N THR A 146 -20.05 -2.48 24.79
CA THR A 146 -19.60 -2.92 23.46
C THR A 146 -18.52 -2.00 22.89
N MET A 147 -18.67 -0.67 23.02
CA MET A 147 -17.64 0.27 22.58
C MET A 147 -16.29 -0.02 23.25
N ILE A 148 -16.28 -0.21 24.57
CA ILE A 148 -15.04 -0.51 25.31
C ILE A 148 -14.38 -1.78 24.75
N ILE A 149 -15.16 -2.84 24.51
CA ILE A 149 -14.65 -4.10 23.96
C ILE A 149 -14.07 -3.89 22.55
N VAL A 150 -14.77 -3.16 21.68
CA VAL A 150 -14.33 -2.86 20.31
C VAL A 150 -13.04 -2.02 20.32
N PHE A 151 -12.95 -1.00 21.15
CA PHE A 151 -11.74 -0.17 21.27
C PHE A 151 -10.56 -0.96 21.85
N LEU A 152 -10.77 -1.79 22.88
CA LEU A 152 -9.70 -2.61 23.46
C LEU A 152 -9.19 -3.65 22.47
N SER A 153 -10.09 -4.38 21.80
CA SER A 153 -9.74 -5.41 20.82
C SER A 153 -9.08 -4.81 19.58
N GLY A 154 -9.59 -3.69 19.07
CA GLY A 154 -8.97 -2.96 17.96
C GLY A 154 -7.60 -2.40 18.33
N GLY A 155 -7.45 -1.83 19.52
CA GLY A 155 -6.19 -1.33 20.04
C GLY A 155 -5.14 -2.43 20.23
N LEU A 156 -5.53 -3.57 20.82
CA LEU A 156 -4.67 -4.73 20.98
C LEU A 156 -4.27 -5.34 19.63
N GLY A 157 -5.21 -5.45 18.69
CA GLY A 157 -4.95 -5.93 17.34
C GLY A 157 -3.96 -5.02 16.59
N MET A 158 -4.14 -3.70 16.70
CA MET A 158 -3.23 -2.72 16.11
C MET A 158 -1.83 -2.77 16.76
N GLY A 159 -1.77 -2.90 18.08
CA GLY A 159 -0.51 -3.06 18.82
C GLY A 159 0.24 -4.33 18.43
N LEU A 160 -0.46 -5.46 18.29
CA LEU A 160 0.12 -6.72 17.81
C LEU A 160 0.61 -6.60 16.37
N ALA A 161 -0.18 -5.99 15.48
CA ALA A 161 0.24 -5.76 14.09
C ALA A 161 1.51 -4.92 14.02
N TYR A 162 1.58 -3.83 14.78
CA TYR A 162 2.78 -2.99 14.86
C TYR A 162 3.98 -3.75 15.43
N GLY A 163 3.77 -4.56 16.48
CA GLY A 163 4.80 -5.41 17.07
C GLY A 163 5.34 -6.45 16.09
N ILE A 164 4.47 -7.09 15.30
CA ILE A 164 4.88 -8.04 14.24
C ILE A 164 5.67 -7.30 13.17
N CYS A 165 5.21 -6.13 12.71
CA CYS A 165 5.98 -5.31 11.75
C CYS A 165 7.36 -4.94 12.30
N ALA A 166 7.46 -4.56 13.58
CA ALA A 166 8.73 -4.26 14.23
C ALA A 166 9.66 -5.48 14.31
N LEU A 167 9.12 -6.67 14.64
CA LEU A 167 9.89 -7.92 14.67
C LEU A 167 10.40 -8.33 13.29
N VAL A 168 9.56 -8.18 12.27
CA VAL A 168 9.96 -8.43 10.87
C VAL A 168 11.09 -7.48 10.46
N ASN A 169 11.10 -6.24 10.97
CA ASN A 169 12.20 -5.28 10.72
C ASN A 169 13.52 -5.62 11.44
N LEU A 170 13.53 -6.49 12.45
CA LEU A 170 14.77 -6.97 13.08
C LEU A 170 15.47 -8.04 12.23
N ILE A 171 14.75 -8.68 11.32
CA ILE A 171 15.35 -9.60 10.34
C ILE A 171 16.03 -8.72 9.29
N PRO A 172 17.30 -8.97 8.92
CA PRO A 172 17.99 -8.20 7.90
C PRO A 172 17.26 -8.35 6.56
N MET A 173 16.38 -7.39 6.26
CA MET A 173 15.67 -7.32 5.00
C MET A 173 16.62 -6.85 3.89
N PRO A 174 16.45 -7.36 2.66
CA PRO A 174 17.09 -6.76 1.49
C PRO A 174 16.74 -5.26 1.43
N PRO A 175 17.70 -4.36 1.16
CA PRO A 175 17.54 -2.91 1.27
C PRO A 175 16.52 -2.28 0.34
N PHE A 176 15.95 -3.06 -0.58
CA PHE A 176 14.77 -2.69 -1.37
C PHE A 176 13.57 -2.25 -0.49
N PHE A 177 13.48 -2.74 0.74
CA PHE A 177 12.41 -2.39 1.69
C PHE A 177 12.76 -1.22 2.63
N ALA A 178 14.00 -0.75 2.64
CA ALA A 178 14.49 0.24 3.62
C ALA A 178 13.82 1.63 3.51
N GLY A 179 13.14 1.94 2.39
CA GLY A 179 12.39 3.18 2.19
C GLY A 179 10.85 3.05 2.23
N LEU A 180 10.32 1.83 2.25
CA LEU A 180 8.87 1.57 2.11
C LEU A 180 8.07 1.86 3.40
N LEU A 181 8.77 1.94 4.54
CA LEU A 181 8.17 2.00 5.87
C LEU A 181 7.81 3.41 6.35
N ALA A 182 8.48 4.46 5.85
CA ALA A 182 8.12 5.85 6.18
C ALA A 182 6.72 6.22 5.64
N THR A 183 6.36 5.66 4.48
CA THR A 183 5.05 5.83 3.83
C THR A 183 3.96 4.95 4.45
N TRP A 184 4.28 3.79 5.03
CA TRP A 184 3.27 2.91 5.64
C TRP A 184 2.81 3.39 7.01
N GLN A 185 3.67 4.01 7.81
CA GLN A 185 3.27 4.61 9.09
C GLN A 185 2.22 5.72 8.89
N SER A 186 2.37 6.52 7.84
CA SER A 186 1.41 7.58 7.49
C SER A 186 0.08 7.03 6.98
N ILE A 187 0.09 5.97 6.16
CA ILE A 187 -1.13 5.30 5.68
C ILE A 187 -1.86 4.55 6.82
N ALA A 188 -1.14 3.89 7.73
CA ALA A 188 -1.72 3.19 8.87
C ALA A 188 -2.41 4.15 9.83
N VAL A 189 -1.80 5.30 10.11
CA VAL A 189 -2.40 6.35 10.95
C VAL A 189 -3.62 6.97 10.26
N LEU A 190 -3.56 7.24 8.95
CA LEU A 190 -4.69 7.78 8.19
C LEU A 190 -5.87 6.79 8.07
N SER A 191 -5.57 5.51 7.84
CA SER A 191 -6.57 4.43 7.77
C SER A 191 -7.20 4.14 9.13
N ALA A 192 -6.47 4.31 10.23
CA ALA A 192 -7.02 4.23 11.58
C ALA A 192 -7.84 5.47 11.96
N LEU A 193 -7.48 6.66 11.45
CA LEU A 193 -8.21 7.90 11.72
C LEU A 193 -9.57 7.98 11.01
N TYR A 194 -9.72 7.39 9.82
CA TYR A 194 -10.97 7.41 9.05
C TYR A 194 -12.16 6.74 9.78
N PRO A 195 -12.06 5.49 10.28
CA PRO A 195 -13.12 4.88 11.06
C PRO A 195 -13.26 5.51 12.45
N ALA A 196 -12.18 6.01 13.06
CA ALA A 196 -12.23 6.70 14.35
C ALA A 196 -13.02 8.03 14.26
N ARG A 197 -12.85 8.80 13.17
CA ARG A 197 -13.64 10.01 12.91
C ARG A 197 -15.09 9.70 12.56
N ARG A 198 -15.33 8.66 11.74
CA ARG A 198 -16.69 8.24 11.38
C ARG A 198 -17.47 7.70 12.58
N ALA A 199 -16.80 7.06 13.55
CA ALA A 199 -17.40 6.62 14.81
C ALA A 199 -17.66 7.78 15.78
N ALA A 200 -16.86 8.87 15.73
CA ALA A 200 -17.01 10.04 16.58
C ALA A 200 -18.11 11.02 16.14
N THR A 201 -18.60 10.92 14.89
CA THR A 201 -19.64 11.81 14.33
C THR A 201 -21.03 11.15 14.24
N VAL A 202 -21.21 9.93 14.76
CA VAL A 202 -22.54 9.33 14.85
C VAL A 202 -23.29 10.03 15.98
N ASP A 203 -24.18 10.95 15.61
CA ASP A 203 -24.95 11.72 16.57
C ASP A 203 -25.88 10.79 17.38
N PRO A 204 -25.80 10.81 18.73
CA PRO A 204 -26.53 9.89 19.62
C PRO A 204 -28.06 10.09 19.63
N ILE A 205 -28.58 10.97 18.78
CA ILE A 205 -30.01 11.29 18.64
C ILE A 205 -30.63 10.58 17.42
N GLU A 206 -29.87 10.21 16.39
CA GLU A 206 -30.40 9.47 15.22
C GLU A 206 -30.64 7.98 15.49
N ALA A 207 -29.95 7.38 16.47
CA ALA A 207 -30.12 5.96 16.84
C ALA A 207 -31.44 5.66 17.59
N LEU A 208 -32.28 6.68 17.85
CA LEU A 208 -33.49 6.57 18.67
C LEU A 208 -34.78 6.95 17.95
N ARG A 209 -34.75 7.14 16.64
CA ARG A 209 -35.94 7.48 15.83
C ARG A 209 -36.24 6.45 14.75
N TYR A 210 -35.94 5.18 15.00
CA TYR A 210 -36.48 4.07 14.21
C TYR A 210 -37.51 3.28 15.02
N GLU A 211 -38.63 3.92 15.27
CA GLU A 211 -39.96 3.30 15.34
C GLU A 211 -40.83 4.13 14.39
N PRO A 212 -41.43 3.48 13.38
CA PRO A 212 -42.85 3.13 13.46
C PRO A 212 -43.05 1.66 13.04
N GLY A 213 -43.82 0.85 13.75
CA GLY A 213 -45.27 1.00 13.80
C GLY A 213 -45.86 0.52 12.47
N GLY A 214 -46.12 -0.79 12.37
CA GLY A 214 -46.68 -1.48 11.19
C GLY A 214 -46.15 -2.89 11.05
#